data_AF-A0A2T0ST49-F1
#
_entry.id   AF-A0A2T0ST49-F1
#
_cell.length_a   1.000
_cell.length_b   1.000
_cell.length_c   1.000
_cell.angle_alpha   90.00
_cell.angle_beta   90.00
_cell.angle_gamma   90.00
#
_symmetry.space_group_name_H-M   'P 1'
#
loop_
_entity.id
_entity.type
_entity.pdbx_description
1 polymer ?
#
loop_
_entity_poly.entity_id
_entity_poly.type
_entity_poly.pdbx_seq_one_letter_code
_entity_poly.pdbx_strand_id
1 'polypeptide(L)'
;MDAAVARAQEECGPIDLLVNNAGLIDAAEVSLWDADPDQWWDVVASHVRGAFLVSRAVVPTMVARRSGTIVNLASGSGLRAKPEYSAYSVAKTGLMRITEALAGSLAGTGVKVFDLAPGVVETDMTRSMAVWRGKTDWTDPELVVQWVVAMAQGQLDQWSGRFVHAAADRVDVLAHVEGLGGDARRLRLHEWGSEDTFRR
;
A
#
# COMPACT_ATOMS: atom_id res chain seq x y z
N MET A 1 13.46 -10.95 10.84
CA MET A 1 12.13 -10.35 10.99
C MET A 1 11.46 -10.85 12.26
N ASP A 2 11.28 -12.16 12.40
CA ASP A 2 10.63 -12.79 13.57
C ASP A 2 11.17 -12.31 14.92
N ALA A 3 12.49 -12.21 15.09
CA ALA A 3 13.10 -11.69 16.32
C ALA A 3 12.74 -10.22 16.62
N ALA A 4 12.60 -9.37 15.60
CA ALA A 4 12.21 -7.97 15.78
C ALA A 4 10.72 -7.84 16.15
N VAL A 5 9.86 -8.67 15.55
CA VAL A 5 8.43 -8.73 15.88
C VAL A 5 8.21 -9.26 17.30
N ALA A 6 8.91 -10.33 17.68
CA ALA A 6 8.84 -10.88 19.04
C ALA A 6 9.24 -9.84 20.08
N ARG A 7 10.37 -9.15 19.86
CA ARG A 7 10.82 -8.06 20.74
C ARG A 7 9.79 -6.93 20.85
N ALA A 8 9.20 -6.49 19.73
CA ALA A 8 8.17 -5.46 19.77
C ALA A 8 6.94 -5.90 20.57
N GLN A 9 6.56 -7.17 20.47
CA GLN A 9 5.45 -7.73 21.24
C GLN A 9 5.75 -7.87 22.74
N GLU A 10 6.99 -8.20 23.09
CA GLU A 10 7.44 -8.25 24.49
C GLU A 10 7.47 -6.85 25.13
N GLU A 11 7.94 -5.83 24.40
CA GLU A 11 8.09 -4.48 24.93
C GLU A 11 6.76 -3.68 24.93
N CYS A 12 5.93 -3.84 23.89
CA CYS A 12 4.75 -3.00 23.66
C CYS A 12 3.42 -3.77 23.73
N GLY A 13 3.47 -5.10 23.84
CA GLY A 13 2.29 -5.95 23.79
C GLY A 13 1.81 -6.31 22.37
N PRO A 14 0.58 -6.82 22.24
CA PRO A 14 -0.03 -7.20 20.96
C PRO A 14 0.14 -6.12 19.86
N ILE A 15 0.66 -6.50 18.68
CA ILE A 15 0.68 -5.60 17.52
C ILE A 15 -0.71 -5.51 16.91
N ASP A 16 -1.44 -4.43 17.17
CA ASP A 16 -2.80 -4.20 16.63
C ASP A 16 -2.80 -3.53 15.26
N LEU A 17 -1.74 -2.76 14.94
CA LEU A 17 -1.59 -2.04 13.69
C LEU A 17 -0.20 -2.32 13.10
N LEU A 18 -0.18 -2.78 11.85
CA LEU A 18 1.02 -2.88 11.02
C LEU A 18 0.96 -1.86 9.89
N VAL A 19 1.98 -1.01 9.77
CA VAL A 19 2.12 -0.07 8.66
C VAL A 19 3.38 -0.42 7.85
N ASN A 20 3.19 -0.97 6.66
CA ASN A 20 4.29 -1.22 5.72
C ASN A 20 4.63 0.07 4.97
N ASN A 21 5.44 0.92 5.62
CA ASN A 21 5.87 2.23 5.12
C ASN A 21 7.27 2.24 4.48
N ALA A 22 8.18 1.38 4.95
CA ALA A 22 9.56 1.38 4.49
C ALA A 22 9.67 1.14 2.97
N GLY A 23 10.53 1.88 2.29
CA GLY A 23 10.73 1.73 0.86
C GLY A 23 11.77 2.69 0.29
N LEU A 24 12.27 2.34 -0.89
CA LEU A 24 13.20 3.15 -1.68
C LEU A 24 12.51 3.73 -2.93
N ILE A 25 13.21 4.59 -3.66
CA ILE A 25 12.83 5.13 -4.97
C ILE A 25 13.97 4.86 -5.96
N ASP A 26 13.67 4.80 -7.26
CA ASP A 26 14.68 4.72 -8.32
C ASP A 26 15.74 5.84 -8.13
N ALA A 27 17.02 5.48 -8.23
CA ALA A 27 18.12 6.42 -7.95
C ALA A 27 18.31 7.47 -9.07
N ALA A 28 17.82 7.16 -10.27
CA ALA A 28 17.86 8.03 -11.43
C ALA A 28 16.55 7.93 -12.22
N GLU A 29 16.13 9.05 -12.82
CA GLU A 29 14.99 9.12 -13.73
C GLU A 29 15.40 8.65 -15.15
N VAL A 30 15.39 7.34 -15.38
CA VAL A 30 15.83 6.73 -16.63
C VAL A 30 14.81 5.73 -17.15
N SER A 31 14.89 5.41 -18.45
CA SER A 31 14.07 4.35 -19.04
C SER A 31 14.42 2.99 -18.44
N LEU A 32 13.47 2.05 -18.44
CA LEU A 32 13.64 0.72 -17.85
C LEU A 32 14.91 -0.02 -18.33
N TRP A 33 15.26 0.09 -19.62
CA TRP A 33 16.44 -0.58 -20.19
C TRP A 33 17.78 0.08 -19.83
N ASP A 34 17.75 1.31 -19.31
CA ASP A 34 18.92 2.08 -18.87
C ASP A 34 19.12 2.05 -17.34
N ALA A 35 18.18 1.43 -16.60
CA ALA A 35 18.24 1.35 -15.15
C ALA A 35 19.34 0.40 -14.66
N ASP A 36 19.99 0.75 -13.55
CA ASP A 36 20.90 -0.15 -12.84
C ASP A 36 20.11 -1.36 -12.30
N PRO A 37 20.43 -2.60 -12.71
CA PRO A 37 19.64 -3.77 -12.31
C PRO A 37 19.60 -4.04 -10.80
N ASP A 38 20.70 -3.77 -10.09
CA ASP A 38 20.79 -4.03 -8.65
C ASP A 38 20.00 -2.98 -7.88
N GLN A 39 20.18 -1.71 -8.23
CA GLN A 39 19.42 -0.61 -7.64
C GLN A 39 17.92 -0.75 -7.88
N TRP A 40 17.54 -1.17 -9.10
CA TRP A 40 16.16 -1.44 -9.47
C TRP A 40 15.55 -2.54 -8.58
N TRP A 41 16.28 -3.64 -8.38
CA TRP A 41 15.81 -4.73 -7.50
C TRP A 41 15.79 -4.36 -6.03
N ASP A 42 16.68 -3.49 -5.54
CA ASP A 42 16.63 -2.97 -4.18
C ASP A 42 15.34 -2.18 -3.92
N VAL A 43 14.89 -1.38 -4.91
CA VAL A 43 13.59 -0.69 -4.84
C VAL A 43 12.45 -1.70 -4.77
N VAL A 44 12.42 -2.71 -5.64
CA VAL A 44 11.34 -3.71 -5.60
C VAL A 44 11.38 -4.53 -4.30
N ALA A 45 12.56 -4.97 -3.86
CA ALA A 45 12.73 -5.78 -2.67
C ALA A 45 12.33 -5.03 -1.40
N SER A 46 12.71 -3.75 -1.26
CA SER A 46 12.40 -2.96 -0.07
C SER A 46 10.89 -2.84 0.18
N HIS A 47 10.08 -2.71 -0.88
CA HIS A 47 8.61 -2.63 -0.75
C HIS A 47 7.97 -4.02 -0.71
N VAL A 48 8.23 -4.86 -1.72
CA VAL A 48 7.49 -6.12 -1.92
C VAL A 48 7.98 -7.19 -0.96
N ARG A 49 9.28 -7.48 -0.97
CA ARG A 49 9.87 -8.49 -0.07
C ARG A 49 9.79 -8.01 1.39
N GLY A 50 10.01 -6.71 1.63
CA GLY A 50 9.84 -6.10 2.95
C GLY A 50 8.45 -6.33 3.52
N ALA A 51 7.41 -5.88 2.81
CA ALA A 51 6.02 -6.05 3.26
C ALA A 51 5.63 -7.52 3.42
N PHE A 52 6.08 -8.40 2.53
CA PHE A 52 5.87 -9.85 2.66
C PHE A 52 6.46 -10.40 3.96
N LEU A 53 7.73 -10.10 4.25
CA LEU A 53 8.43 -10.65 5.41
C LEU A 53 7.81 -10.18 6.73
N VAL A 54 7.47 -8.88 6.84
CA VAL A 54 6.83 -8.34 8.05
C VAL A 54 5.43 -8.93 8.21
N SER A 55 4.63 -8.94 7.13
CA SER A 55 3.27 -9.51 7.17
C SER A 55 3.28 -10.98 7.57
N ARG A 56 4.21 -11.78 7.01
CA ARG A 56 4.38 -13.20 7.38
C ARG A 56 4.63 -13.39 8.88
N ALA A 57 5.38 -12.49 9.51
CA ALA A 57 5.70 -12.57 10.93
C ALA A 57 4.54 -12.07 11.83
N VAL A 58 3.80 -11.05 11.42
CA VAL A 58 2.77 -10.39 12.26
C VAL A 58 1.38 -11.03 12.10
N VAL A 59 0.97 -11.32 10.86
CA VAL A 59 -0.41 -11.75 10.52
C VAL A 59 -0.91 -12.96 11.33
N PRO A 60 -0.13 -14.03 11.57
CA PRO A 60 -0.62 -15.17 12.33
C PRO A 60 -1.11 -14.80 13.73
N THR A 61 -0.46 -13.84 14.39
CA THR A 61 -0.86 -13.38 15.73
C THR A 61 -2.13 -12.53 15.69
N MET A 62 -2.30 -11.70 14.66
CA MET A 62 -3.55 -10.95 14.44
C MET A 62 -4.73 -11.90 14.19
N VAL A 63 -4.54 -12.93 13.36
CA VAL A 63 -5.56 -13.95 13.07
C VAL A 63 -5.96 -14.72 14.33
N ALA A 64 -5.00 -15.14 15.14
CA ALA A 64 -5.27 -15.86 16.39
C ALA A 64 -6.14 -15.04 17.38
N ARG A 65 -5.91 -13.73 17.44
CA ARG A 65 -6.69 -12.80 18.26
C ARG A 65 -7.98 -12.31 17.59
N ARG A 66 -8.17 -12.65 16.31
CA ARG A 66 -9.26 -12.17 15.47
C ARG A 66 -9.36 -10.63 15.38
N SER A 67 -8.21 -9.96 15.46
CA SER A 67 -8.11 -8.50 15.48
C SER A 67 -6.75 -8.02 14.97
N GLY A 68 -6.79 -7.03 14.08
CA GLY A 68 -5.63 -6.30 13.60
C GLY A 68 -5.90 -5.53 12.30
N THR A 69 -5.12 -4.49 12.07
CA THR A 69 -5.18 -3.68 10.85
C THR A 69 -3.81 -3.62 10.19
N ILE A 70 -3.77 -3.76 8.88
CA ILE A 70 -2.57 -3.67 8.05
C ILE A 70 -2.77 -2.54 7.05
N VAL A 71 -1.84 -1.60 6.99
CA VAL A 71 -1.84 -0.52 6.00
C VAL A 71 -0.55 -0.62 5.19
N ASN A 72 -0.69 -0.87 3.89
CA ASN A 72 0.40 -0.80 2.94
C ASN A 72 0.41 0.60 2.32
N LEU A 73 1.55 1.30 2.42
CA LEU A 73 1.68 2.60 1.79
C LEU A 73 1.86 2.40 0.28
N ALA A 74 0.75 2.49 -0.44
CA ALA A 74 0.69 2.42 -1.89
C ALA A 74 1.08 3.78 -2.49
N SER A 75 0.81 3.97 -3.78
CA SER A 75 1.01 5.24 -4.47
C SER A 75 0.12 5.31 -5.71
N GLY A 76 -0.18 6.53 -6.16
CA GLY A 76 -0.72 6.73 -7.51
C GLY A 76 0.20 6.17 -8.60
N SER A 77 1.52 6.06 -8.35
CA SER A 77 2.46 5.40 -9.26
C SER A 77 2.23 3.89 -9.42
N GLY A 78 1.44 3.26 -8.53
CA GLY A 78 0.99 1.86 -8.71
C GLY A 78 -0.24 1.73 -9.61
N LEU A 79 -0.94 2.85 -9.91
CA LEU A 79 -2.11 2.86 -10.80
C LEU A 79 -1.75 3.17 -12.25
N ARG A 80 -0.59 3.80 -12.48
CA ARG A 80 -0.15 4.26 -13.79
C ARG A 80 1.34 4.03 -13.92
N ALA A 81 1.76 3.52 -15.09
CA ALA A 81 3.19 3.39 -15.39
C ALA A 81 3.83 4.79 -15.45
N LYS A 82 4.97 4.93 -14.78
CA LYS A 82 5.89 6.07 -14.93
C LYS A 82 7.17 5.55 -15.56
N PRO A 83 7.42 5.80 -16.86
CA PRO A 83 8.56 5.25 -17.58
C PRO A 83 9.91 5.51 -16.89
N GLU A 84 10.04 6.64 -16.22
CA GLU A 84 11.24 7.12 -15.54
C GLU A 84 11.38 6.60 -14.09
N TYR A 85 10.34 5.95 -13.55
CA TYR A 85 10.27 5.40 -12.18
C TYR A 85 9.75 3.97 -12.19
N SER A 86 10.36 3.16 -13.04
CA SER A 86 9.86 1.82 -13.35
C SER A 86 9.88 0.88 -12.15
N ALA A 87 10.95 0.90 -11.33
CA ALA A 87 11.07 0.01 -10.17
C ALA A 87 10.01 0.36 -9.13
N TYR A 88 9.85 1.65 -8.83
CA TYR A 88 8.85 2.12 -7.88
C TYR A 88 7.41 1.85 -8.35
N SER A 89 7.10 2.08 -9.62
CA SER A 89 5.78 1.74 -10.18
C SER A 89 5.48 0.25 -10.08
N VAL A 90 6.45 -0.62 -10.38
CA VAL A 90 6.30 -2.08 -10.22
C VAL A 90 6.12 -2.44 -8.74
N ALA A 91 6.95 -1.89 -7.86
CA ALA A 91 6.90 -2.13 -6.42
C ALA A 91 5.54 -1.75 -5.80
N LYS A 92 5.00 -0.57 -6.14
CA LYS A 92 3.71 -0.08 -5.64
C LYS A 92 2.52 -0.87 -6.20
N THR A 93 2.58 -1.29 -7.47
CA THR A 93 1.61 -2.25 -8.04
C THR A 93 1.66 -3.60 -7.32
N GLY A 94 2.87 -4.08 -6.99
CA GLY A 94 3.09 -5.31 -6.24
C GLY A 94 2.48 -5.28 -4.83
N LEU A 95 2.64 -4.15 -4.13
CA LEU A 95 1.97 -3.93 -2.84
C LEU A 95 0.46 -4.02 -2.95
N MET A 96 -0.15 -3.45 -4.00
CA MET A 96 -1.59 -3.56 -4.19
C MET A 96 -2.05 -5.02 -4.33
N ARG A 97 -1.26 -5.84 -5.03
CA ARG A 97 -1.57 -7.27 -5.15
C ARG A 97 -1.37 -8.03 -3.83
N ILE A 98 -0.38 -7.65 -3.02
CA ILE A 98 -0.20 -8.19 -1.66
C ILE A 98 -1.42 -7.84 -0.79
N THR A 99 -1.91 -6.60 -0.85
CA THR A 99 -3.11 -6.15 -0.13
C THR A 99 -4.32 -7.01 -0.49
N GLU A 100 -4.58 -7.21 -1.78
CA GLU A 100 -5.70 -8.05 -2.23
C GLU A 100 -5.56 -9.51 -1.80
N ALA A 101 -4.36 -10.08 -1.91
CA ALA A 101 -4.08 -11.46 -1.50
C ALA A 101 -4.32 -11.66 0.02
N LEU A 102 -3.79 -10.75 0.84
CA LEU A 102 -4.02 -10.78 2.29
C LEU A 102 -5.50 -10.58 2.62
N ALA A 103 -6.17 -9.56 2.05
CA ALA A 103 -7.58 -9.31 2.32
C ALA A 103 -8.47 -10.50 1.95
N GLY A 104 -8.19 -11.17 0.83
CA GLY A 104 -8.91 -12.38 0.42
C GLY A 104 -8.71 -13.54 1.41
N SER A 105 -7.46 -13.82 1.80
CA SER A 105 -7.15 -14.90 2.75
C SER A 105 -7.59 -14.60 4.19
N LEU A 106 -7.76 -13.33 4.55
CA LEU A 106 -8.12 -12.89 5.90
C LEU A 106 -9.62 -12.61 6.07
N ALA A 107 -10.44 -12.84 5.04
CA ALA A 107 -11.88 -12.69 5.11
C ALA A 107 -12.47 -13.49 6.29
N GLY A 108 -13.28 -12.86 7.14
CA GLY A 108 -13.90 -13.48 8.31
C GLY A 108 -12.99 -13.70 9.52
N THR A 109 -11.70 -13.36 9.43
CA THR A 109 -10.77 -13.47 10.56
C THR A 109 -10.86 -12.29 11.53
N GLY A 110 -11.41 -11.15 11.09
CA GLY A 110 -11.40 -9.89 11.85
C GLY A 110 -10.19 -8.99 11.56
N VAL A 111 -9.23 -9.47 10.75
CA VAL A 111 -8.08 -8.67 10.30
C VAL A 111 -8.43 -7.88 9.03
N LYS A 112 -8.02 -6.62 8.96
CA LYS A 112 -8.27 -5.70 7.84
C LYS A 112 -6.98 -5.28 7.17
N VAL A 113 -7.02 -5.06 5.86
CA VAL A 113 -5.83 -4.73 5.06
C VAL A 113 -6.17 -3.63 4.06
N PHE A 114 -5.34 -2.60 3.96
CA PHE A 114 -5.61 -1.43 3.12
C PHE A 114 -4.41 -1.05 2.27
N ASP A 115 -4.69 -0.51 1.08
CA ASP A 115 -3.72 0.26 0.29
C ASP A 115 -4.02 1.74 0.49
N LEU A 116 -3.08 2.45 1.11
CA LEU A 116 -3.19 3.90 1.31
C LEU A 116 -2.15 4.61 0.45
N ALA A 117 -2.60 5.34 -0.58
CA ALA A 117 -1.76 6.30 -1.27
C ALA A 117 -1.74 7.62 -0.48
N PRO A 118 -0.58 8.10 -0.02
CA PRO A 118 -0.50 9.30 0.80
C PRO A 118 -0.74 10.60 0.01
N GLY A 119 -0.62 10.57 -1.32
CA GLY A 119 -0.42 11.79 -2.11
C GLY A 119 1.08 12.09 -2.26
N VAL A 120 1.44 13.35 -2.45
CA VAL A 120 2.84 13.77 -2.61
C VAL A 120 3.24 14.54 -1.37
N VAL A 121 3.79 13.81 -0.39
CA VAL A 121 4.22 14.34 0.91
C VAL A 121 5.65 14.84 0.81
N GLU A 122 5.96 16.00 1.41
CA GLU A 122 7.31 16.55 1.39
C GLU A 122 8.26 15.74 2.30
N THR A 123 9.13 14.95 1.69
CA THR A 123 10.12 14.09 2.35
C THR A 123 11.45 14.12 1.60
N ASP A 124 12.52 13.58 2.19
CA ASP A 124 13.80 13.43 1.48
C ASP A 124 13.65 12.61 0.18
N MET A 125 12.79 11.59 0.19
CA MET A 125 12.46 10.78 -1.00
C MET A 125 11.83 11.63 -2.11
N THR A 126 10.84 12.47 -1.81
CA THR A 126 10.19 13.28 -2.86
C THR A 126 11.04 14.47 -3.28
N ARG A 127 11.92 14.98 -2.40
CA ARG A 127 12.89 16.03 -2.75
C ARG A 127 13.98 15.52 -3.70
N SER A 128 14.32 14.23 -3.65
CA SER A 128 15.30 13.65 -4.59
C SER A 128 14.73 13.43 -6.00
N MET A 129 13.40 13.46 -6.15
CA MET A 129 12.72 13.26 -7.43
C MET A 129 12.66 14.56 -8.24
N ALA A 130 13.32 14.59 -9.40
CA ALA A 130 13.39 15.79 -10.23
C ALA A 130 12.02 16.22 -10.77
N VAL A 131 11.10 15.27 -11.02
CA VAL A 131 9.71 15.53 -11.41
C VAL A 131 8.93 16.41 -10.42
N TRP A 132 9.36 16.51 -9.16
CA TRP A 132 8.71 17.36 -8.14
C TRP A 132 9.46 18.66 -7.85
N ARG A 133 10.49 19.01 -8.64
CA ARG A 133 11.20 20.29 -8.49
C ARG A 133 10.21 21.45 -8.64
N GLY A 134 10.25 22.37 -7.67
CA GLY A 134 9.38 23.56 -7.65
C GLY A 134 7.95 23.32 -7.17
N LYS A 135 7.60 22.09 -6.77
CA LYS A 135 6.32 21.82 -6.13
C LYS A 135 6.22 22.57 -4.80
N THR A 136 5.05 23.16 -4.54
CA THR A 136 4.76 23.93 -3.31
C THR A 136 3.51 23.45 -2.59
N ASP A 137 2.60 22.77 -3.30
CA ASP A 137 1.35 22.20 -2.81
C ASP A 137 1.55 20.74 -2.35
N TRP A 138 2.28 20.55 -1.25
CA TRP A 138 2.56 19.24 -0.67
C TRP A 138 1.36 18.70 0.12
N THR A 139 1.20 17.38 0.14
CA THR A 139 0.26 16.75 1.07
C THR A 139 0.85 16.78 2.48
N ASP A 140 0.04 17.25 3.43
CA ASP A 140 0.40 17.24 4.85
C ASP A 140 0.56 15.80 5.36
N PRO A 141 1.72 15.42 5.93
CA PRO A 141 1.90 14.11 6.57
C PRO A 141 0.80 13.77 7.59
N GLU A 142 0.28 14.77 8.31
CA GLU A 142 -0.75 14.58 9.32
C GLU A 142 -2.04 14.00 8.72
N LEU A 143 -2.36 14.35 7.47
CA LEU A 143 -3.50 13.76 6.76
C LEU A 143 -3.31 12.24 6.62
N VAL A 144 -2.12 11.77 6.27
CA VAL A 144 -1.82 10.33 6.14
C VAL A 144 -1.97 9.63 7.49
N VAL A 145 -1.51 10.26 8.57
CA VAL A 145 -1.66 9.73 9.94
C VAL A 145 -3.15 9.60 10.30
N GLN A 146 -3.97 10.63 10.04
CA GLN A 146 -5.40 10.60 10.28
C GLN A 146 -6.09 9.44 9.53
N TRP A 147 -5.70 9.18 8.29
CA TRP A 147 -6.21 8.04 7.52
C TRP A 147 -5.83 6.69 8.14
N VAL A 148 -4.57 6.52 8.55
CA VAL A 148 -4.12 5.31 9.24
C VAL A 148 -4.87 5.09 10.56
N VAL A 149 -5.08 6.16 11.34
CA VAL A 149 -5.85 6.10 12.58
C VAL A 149 -7.30 5.73 12.32
N ALA A 150 -7.96 6.33 11.32
CA ALA A 150 -9.33 5.99 10.97
C ALA A 150 -9.49 4.51 10.54
N MET A 151 -8.52 3.98 9.77
CA MET A 151 -8.46 2.55 9.43
C MET A 151 -8.27 1.67 10.66
N ALA A 152 -7.35 2.04 11.57
CA ALA A 152 -7.10 1.30 12.81
C ALA A 152 -8.31 1.29 13.76
N GLN A 153 -9.13 2.34 13.72
CA GLN A 153 -10.38 2.45 14.49
C GLN A 153 -11.57 1.75 13.83
N GLY A 154 -11.38 1.12 12.67
CA GLY A 154 -12.42 0.37 11.96
C GLY A 154 -13.43 1.23 11.19
N GLN A 155 -13.18 2.54 11.04
CA GLN A 155 -14.11 3.44 10.34
C GLN A 155 -14.25 3.15 8.84
N LEU A 156 -13.30 2.38 8.29
CA LEU A 156 -13.18 2.11 6.86
C LEU A 156 -13.17 0.60 6.56
N ASP A 157 -13.62 -0.26 7.48
CA ASP A 157 -13.55 -1.71 7.36
C ASP A 157 -14.12 -2.29 6.06
N GLN A 158 -15.13 -1.64 5.47
CA GLN A 158 -15.72 -1.98 4.17
C GLN A 158 -14.76 -1.82 2.99
N TRP A 159 -13.70 -1.01 3.16
CA TRP A 159 -12.66 -0.75 2.16
C TRP A 159 -11.47 -1.73 2.25
N SER A 160 -11.52 -2.73 3.12
CA SER A 160 -10.44 -3.73 3.20
C SER A 160 -10.20 -4.42 1.86
N GLY A 161 -8.93 -4.50 1.45
CA GLY A 161 -8.48 -5.02 0.17
C GLY A 161 -8.69 -4.05 -0.99
N ARG A 162 -8.78 -2.74 -0.74
CA ARG A 162 -9.01 -1.71 -1.77
C ARG A 162 -8.06 -0.53 -1.59
N PHE A 163 -7.84 0.17 -2.71
CA PHE A 163 -7.06 1.39 -2.78
C PHE A 163 -7.83 2.61 -2.29
N VAL A 164 -7.17 3.42 -1.47
CA VAL A 164 -7.66 4.69 -0.94
C VAL A 164 -6.57 5.75 -1.06
N HIS A 165 -6.93 6.99 -1.36
CA HIS A 165 -5.99 8.08 -1.62
C HIS A 165 -6.19 9.23 -0.64
N ALA A 166 -5.26 9.39 0.29
CA ALA A 166 -5.39 10.33 1.41
C ALA A 166 -5.67 11.78 0.96
N ALA A 167 -4.96 12.26 -0.06
CA ALA A 167 -5.11 13.63 -0.55
C ALA A 167 -6.30 13.88 -1.49
N ALA A 168 -7.01 12.83 -1.92
CA ALA A 168 -8.07 12.93 -2.92
C ALA A 168 -9.43 12.45 -2.41
N ASP A 169 -9.42 11.52 -1.45
CA ASP A 169 -10.61 11.03 -0.78
C ASP A 169 -10.87 11.78 0.52
N ARG A 170 -12.02 11.49 1.16
CA ARG A 170 -12.31 11.94 2.51
C ARG A 170 -12.82 10.79 3.36
N VAL A 171 -12.30 10.64 4.57
CA VAL A 171 -12.70 9.59 5.53
C VAL A 171 -14.21 9.65 5.79
N ASP A 172 -14.74 10.84 6.04
CA ASP A 172 -16.15 11.04 6.38
C ASP A 172 -17.09 10.65 5.22
N VAL A 173 -16.64 10.78 3.97
CA VAL A 173 -17.42 10.31 2.81
C VAL A 173 -17.30 8.79 2.69
N LEU A 174 -16.08 8.26 2.69
CA LEU A 174 -15.83 6.83 2.46
C LEU A 174 -16.42 5.94 3.56
N ALA A 175 -16.48 6.43 4.81
CA ALA A 175 -17.08 5.72 5.94
C ALA A 175 -18.57 5.38 5.73
N HIS A 176 -19.29 6.16 4.91
CA HIS A 176 -20.72 5.99 4.65
C HIS A 176 -21.01 5.34 3.28
N VAL A 177 -19.99 4.91 2.54
CA VAL A 177 -20.18 4.23 1.26
C VAL A 177 -20.63 2.80 1.52
N GLU A 178 -21.84 2.49 1.05
CA GLU A 178 -22.41 1.14 1.06
C GLU A 178 -22.35 0.50 -0.33
N GLY A 179 -22.53 -0.82 -0.38
CA GLY A 179 -22.70 -1.52 -1.66
C GLY A 179 -21.46 -1.50 -2.56
N LEU A 180 -20.26 -1.54 -1.98
CA LEU A 180 -19.01 -1.61 -2.73
C LEU A 180 -18.98 -2.85 -3.64
N GLY A 181 -19.33 -2.64 -4.91
CA GLY A 181 -19.39 -3.69 -5.91
C GLY A 181 -18.01 -4.27 -6.24
N GLY A 182 -18.02 -5.54 -6.64
CA GLY A 182 -16.92 -6.31 -7.24
C GLY A 182 -15.52 -5.74 -7.01
N ASP A 183 -14.93 -5.24 -8.09
CA ASP A 183 -13.52 -4.84 -8.15
C ASP A 183 -13.28 -3.34 -7.99
N ALA A 184 -14.24 -2.59 -7.45
CA ALA A 184 -14.06 -1.15 -7.27
C ALA A 184 -12.77 -0.84 -6.49
N ARG A 185 -11.91 -0.01 -7.08
CA ARG A 185 -10.60 0.38 -6.53
C ARG A 185 -9.66 -0.79 -6.25
N ARG A 186 -9.71 -1.83 -7.08
CA ARG A 186 -8.73 -2.92 -7.14
C ARG A 186 -8.06 -2.95 -8.51
N LEU A 187 -6.88 -3.56 -8.59
CA LEU A 187 -6.14 -3.62 -9.85
C LEU A 187 -6.72 -4.69 -10.76
N ARG A 188 -7.32 -4.31 -11.89
CA ARG A 188 -7.91 -5.25 -12.85
C ARG A 188 -7.44 -5.02 -14.27
N LEU A 189 -7.42 -6.10 -15.03
CA LEU A 189 -7.39 -6.03 -16.48
C LEU A 189 -8.76 -5.55 -16.94
N HIS A 190 -8.81 -4.51 -17.75
CA HIS A 190 -10.05 -4.04 -18.36
C HIS A 190 -10.41 -4.94 -19.53
N GLU A 191 -11.67 -5.39 -19.58
CA GLU A 191 -12.16 -6.15 -20.71
C GLU A 191 -12.16 -5.31 -21.98
N TRP A 192 -11.79 -5.91 -23.11
CA TRP A 192 -11.91 -5.28 -24.43
C TRP A 192 -13.19 -5.74 -25.16
N GLY A 193 -14.34 -5.48 -24.56
CA GLY A 193 -15.64 -5.74 -25.17
C GLY A 193 -16.11 -7.20 -25.06
N SER A 194 -17.22 -7.51 -25.74
CA SER A 194 -17.97 -8.77 -25.55
C SER A 194 -17.25 -10.04 -26.03
N GLU A 195 -16.21 -9.89 -26.85
CA GLU A 195 -15.40 -11.00 -27.36
C GLU A 195 -14.20 -11.31 -26.46
N ASP A 196 -14.01 -10.57 -25.37
CA ASP A 196 -12.90 -10.82 -24.45
C ASP A 196 -13.06 -12.19 -23.78
N THR A 197 -12.09 -13.07 -24.07
CA THR A 197 -12.06 -14.45 -23.59
C THR A 197 -11.53 -14.58 -22.16
N PHE A 198 -11.06 -13.49 -21.55
CA PHE A 198 -10.57 -13.47 -20.18
C PHE A 198 -11.66 -13.49 -19.08
N ARG A 199 -12.93 -13.77 -19.43
CA ARG A 199 -13.98 -14.08 -18.45
C ARG A 199 -13.58 -15.29 -17.61
N ARG A 200 -13.18 -15.09 -16.37
CA ARG A 200 -13.08 -16.14 -15.34
C ARG A 200 -13.87 -15.73 -14.11
#